data_AF-A0A1H1YGW4-F1
#
_entry.id   AF-A0A1H1YGW4-F1
#
_cell.length_a   1.000
_cell.length_b   1.000
_cell.length_c   1.000
_cell.angle_alpha   90.00
_cell.angle_beta   90.00
_cell.angle_gamma   90.00
#
_symmetry.space_group_name_H-M   'P 1'
#
loop_
_entity.id
_entity.type
_entity.pdbx_description
1 polymer ?
#
loop_
_entity_poly.entity_id
_entity_poly.type
_entity_poly.pdbx_seq_one_letter_code
_entity_poly.pdbx_strand_id
1 'polypeptide(L)'
;MRLRTMLTAVLLTLGVLAVPAPALAAGEPTDTNIEYEGRWSGAYVPQWAGAYLRVGFTGTSVALKQRGTIDFWYSIDGGAYTKATNVSGTVNLTPVRLAVGQHSLLVSYRIVAGSYTGDAVFQGLTLDAGANTYKLPKPAKGVEFVGDSITAGYTATNMALSAYPWIIGENLGVSHTQIALSGACLRELTAAQSTRGIRCYGLENRYTKTGFQDGAADWNFGRYQPAVVVVNIGTNDSGHGVNSADFRTGYTNLLRIVREKNPNARILALRIFKGSWAAETRQSVLDRQAAGDTKVTYVDSTGWWDGATMSGDGTHPNDYGHRVLAGKLQPFVSAALAS
;
A
#
# COMPACT_ATOMS: atom_id res chain seq x y z
N MET A 1 60.62 -8.35 -59.48
CA MET A 1 59.99 -9.10 -58.36
C MET A 1 59.81 -8.12 -57.21
N ARG A 2 58.58 -7.65 -56.92
CA ARG A 2 58.32 -6.58 -55.94
C ARG A 2 58.18 -7.16 -54.52
N LEU A 3 59.03 -6.70 -53.61
CA LEU A 3 59.03 -7.05 -52.19
C LEU A 3 57.92 -6.25 -51.47
N ARG A 4 56.96 -6.92 -50.84
CA ARG A 4 55.92 -6.30 -50.01
C ARG A 4 56.27 -6.49 -48.54
N THR A 5 56.59 -5.41 -47.85
CA THR A 5 56.80 -5.34 -46.40
C THR A 5 55.45 -5.37 -45.69
N MET A 6 55.20 -6.36 -44.84
CA MET A 6 54.04 -6.38 -43.93
C MET A 6 54.42 -5.69 -42.61
N LEU A 7 53.68 -4.64 -42.24
CA LEU A 7 53.71 -4.04 -40.91
C LEU A 7 52.67 -4.73 -40.03
N THR A 8 53.11 -5.36 -38.94
CA THR A 8 52.23 -5.92 -37.91
C THR A 8 51.93 -4.85 -36.88
N ALA A 9 50.69 -4.34 -36.84
CA ALA A 9 50.24 -3.41 -35.81
C ALA A 9 49.85 -4.19 -34.54
N VAL A 10 50.58 -3.94 -33.44
CA VAL A 10 50.24 -4.47 -32.11
C VAL A 10 49.22 -3.52 -31.47
N LEU A 11 47.97 -3.97 -31.34
CA LEU A 11 46.96 -3.27 -30.54
C LEU A 11 47.21 -3.57 -29.05
N LEU A 12 47.64 -2.56 -28.28
CA LEU A 12 47.57 -2.61 -26.82
C LEU A 12 46.11 -2.36 -26.39
N THR A 13 45.43 -3.40 -25.92
CA THR A 13 44.16 -3.27 -25.21
C THR A 13 44.44 -2.77 -23.79
N LEU A 14 44.21 -1.48 -23.52
CA LEU A 14 44.09 -0.98 -22.14
C LEU A 14 42.84 -1.61 -21.50
N GLY A 15 43.05 -2.55 -20.59
CA GLY A 15 41.99 -3.05 -19.72
C GLY A 15 41.51 -1.93 -18.81
N VAL A 16 40.32 -1.39 -19.08
CA VAL A 16 39.63 -0.52 -18.13
C VAL A 16 39.19 -1.41 -16.96
N LEU A 17 39.91 -1.31 -15.84
CA LEU A 17 39.46 -1.89 -14.57
C LEU A 17 38.13 -1.22 -14.22
N ALA A 18 37.03 -1.96 -14.35
CA ALA A 18 35.74 -1.53 -13.86
C ALA A 18 35.85 -1.41 -12.34
N VAL A 19 35.87 -0.18 -11.83
CA VAL A 19 35.75 0.09 -10.40
C VAL A 19 34.38 -0.43 -9.98
N PRO A 20 34.29 -1.41 -9.06
CA PRO A 20 32.99 -1.87 -8.60
C PRO A 20 32.25 -0.68 -8.00
N ALA A 21 30.99 -0.50 -8.39
CA ALA A 21 30.14 0.51 -7.76
C ALA A 21 30.19 0.31 -6.24
N PRO A 22 30.29 1.39 -5.44
CA PRO A 22 30.32 1.26 -3.99
C PRO A 22 29.11 0.42 -3.56
N ALA A 23 29.38 -0.63 -2.77
CA ALA A 23 28.31 -1.39 -2.13
C ALA A 23 27.43 -0.41 -1.35
N LEU A 24 26.13 -0.40 -1.63
CA LEU A 24 25.19 0.48 -0.94
C LEU A 24 25.29 0.19 0.57
N ALA A 25 25.43 1.25 1.37
CA ALA A 25 25.64 1.09 2.80
C ALA A 25 24.38 0.52 3.47
N ALA A 26 24.58 -0.46 4.35
CA ALA A 26 23.51 -1.13 5.06
C ALA A 26 22.62 -0.12 5.80
N GLY A 27 21.32 -0.23 5.59
CA GLY A 27 20.33 0.66 6.20
C GLY A 27 20.13 1.99 5.49
N GLU A 28 20.92 2.37 4.48
CA GLU A 28 20.59 3.57 3.69
C GLU A 28 19.27 3.40 2.93
N PRO A 29 18.53 4.47 2.60
CA PRO A 29 17.25 4.31 1.89
C PRO A 29 17.33 3.54 0.57
N THR A 30 18.49 3.58 -0.09
CA THR A 30 18.78 2.85 -1.33
C THR A 30 19.16 1.38 -1.12
N ASP A 31 19.34 0.92 0.12
CA ASP A 31 19.67 -0.46 0.47
C ASP A 31 18.66 -1.44 -0.15
N THR A 32 19.16 -2.35 -0.98
CA THR A 32 18.34 -3.30 -1.74
C THR A 32 17.77 -4.43 -0.89
N ASN A 33 18.20 -4.55 0.38
CA ASN A 33 17.60 -5.42 1.38
C ASN A 33 16.34 -4.82 2.01
N ILE A 34 16.16 -3.48 1.95
CA ILE A 34 14.94 -2.81 2.42
C ILE A 34 13.86 -2.95 1.35
N GLU A 35 12.78 -3.61 1.70
CA GLU A 35 11.61 -3.74 0.84
C GLU A 35 10.57 -2.70 1.23
N TYR A 36 10.20 -1.86 0.26
CA TYR A 36 9.15 -0.86 0.39
C TYR A 36 7.85 -1.39 -0.21
N GLU A 37 6.90 -1.75 0.65
CA GLU A 37 5.58 -2.23 0.28
C GLU A 37 4.58 -1.07 0.20
N GLY A 38 3.72 -1.10 -0.80
CA GLY A 38 2.86 0.01 -1.18
C GLY A 38 3.57 1.05 -2.05
N ARG A 39 2.98 2.25 -2.16
CA ARG A 39 3.49 3.29 -3.08
C ARG A 39 4.28 4.34 -2.32
N TRP A 40 5.57 4.38 -2.62
CA TRP A 40 6.54 5.30 -2.03
C TRP A 40 7.01 6.30 -3.08
N SER A 41 7.19 7.56 -2.65
CA SER A 41 7.80 8.60 -3.48
C SER A 41 9.31 8.37 -3.62
N GLY A 42 9.94 9.05 -4.58
CA GLY A 42 11.41 9.02 -4.72
C GLY A 42 12.18 9.58 -3.52
N ALA A 43 11.50 10.29 -2.61
CA ALA A 43 12.05 10.78 -1.36
C ALA A 43 11.80 9.83 -0.18
N TYR A 44 11.41 8.57 -0.43
CA TYR A 44 11.12 7.57 0.60
C TYR A 44 10.04 8.01 1.59
N VAL A 45 8.99 8.62 1.03
CA VAL A 45 7.75 8.92 1.76
C VAL A 45 6.73 7.89 1.31
N PRO A 46 6.12 7.08 2.19
CA PRO A 46 4.93 6.34 1.82
C PRO A 46 3.87 7.36 1.38
N GLN A 47 2.93 6.99 0.51
CA GLN A 47 1.94 7.97 0.02
C GLN A 47 0.48 7.57 0.23
N TRP A 48 0.24 6.31 0.60
CA TRP A 48 -1.10 5.77 0.88
C TRP A 48 -1.12 4.95 2.16
N ALA A 49 -2.34 4.75 2.67
CA ALA A 49 -2.62 3.94 3.86
C ALA A 49 -1.91 2.57 3.81
N GLY A 50 -1.43 2.10 4.95
CA GLY A 50 -0.86 0.76 5.06
C GLY A 50 0.37 0.49 4.19
N ALA A 51 1.07 1.51 3.70
CA ALA A 51 2.41 1.34 3.15
C ALA A 51 3.41 1.14 4.31
N TYR A 52 4.39 0.28 4.09
CA TYR A 52 5.39 -0.06 5.08
C TYR A 52 6.71 -0.42 4.43
N LEU A 53 7.79 -0.32 5.20
CA LEU A 53 9.06 -0.93 4.84
C LEU A 53 9.29 -2.17 5.70
N ARG A 54 10.07 -3.11 5.19
CA ARG A 54 10.52 -4.27 5.95
C ARG A 54 11.95 -4.64 5.57
N VAL A 55 12.71 -5.12 6.53
CA VAL A 55 14.12 -5.50 6.34
C VAL A 55 14.58 -6.45 7.42
N GLY A 56 15.50 -7.35 7.08
CA GLY A 56 16.22 -8.14 8.06
C GLY A 56 17.48 -7.42 8.51
N PHE A 57 17.87 -7.52 9.78
CA PHE A 57 19.14 -6.98 10.26
C PHE A 57 19.83 -7.96 11.22
N THR A 58 21.16 -7.91 11.27
CA THR A 58 21.94 -8.66 12.28
C THR A 58 22.28 -7.78 13.48
N GLY A 59 22.70 -8.38 14.59
CA GLY A 59 23.20 -7.66 15.76
C GLY A 59 22.24 -7.74 16.92
N THR A 60 22.20 -6.69 17.73
CA THR A 60 21.40 -6.60 18.96
C THR A 60 20.55 -5.33 19.03
N SER A 61 20.78 -4.37 18.14
CA SER A 61 20.04 -3.11 18.13
C SER A 61 19.79 -2.55 16.73
N VAL A 62 18.70 -1.79 16.59
CA VAL A 62 18.38 -1.02 15.39
C VAL A 62 17.71 0.31 15.78
N ALA A 63 18.09 1.38 15.09
CA ALA A 63 17.43 2.67 15.16
C ALA A 63 17.02 3.14 13.76
N LEU A 64 15.93 3.91 13.68
CA LEU A 64 15.45 4.52 12.44
C LEU A 64 15.88 5.98 12.37
N LYS A 65 16.40 6.41 11.22
CA LYS A 65 16.70 7.81 10.90
C LYS A 65 15.46 8.46 10.29
N GLN A 66 14.90 9.44 10.99
CA GLN A 66 13.68 10.13 10.64
C GLN A 66 13.96 11.62 10.39
N ARG A 67 13.60 12.15 9.20
CA ARG A 67 13.95 13.53 8.84
C ARG A 67 13.31 14.58 9.76
N GLY A 68 12.02 14.44 9.97
CA GLY A 68 11.22 15.39 10.73
C GLY A 68 10.13 14.69 11.51
N THR A 69 9.43 15.45 12.34
CA THR A 69 8.53 14.91 13.34
C THR A 69 7.33 14.20 12.72
N ILE A 70 7.11 12.95 13.12
CA ILE A 70 6.02 12.09 12.64
C ILE A 70 5.70 11.00 13.67
N ASP A 71 4.53 10.39 13.53
CA ASP A 71 4.19 9.13 14.20
C ASP A 71 4.43 7.94 13.24
N PHE A 72 4.93 6.83 13.77
CA PHE A 72 4.97 5.56 13.05
C PHE A 72 4.83 4.38 14.01
N TRP A 73 4.52 3.20 13.46
CA TRP A 73 4.55 1.93 14.18
C TRP A 73 5.69 1.09 13.66
N TYR A 74 6.25 0.29 14.54
CA TYR A 74 7.24 -0.70 14.16
C TYR A 74 6.98 -2.03 14.86
N SER A 75 7.42 -3.12 14.24
CA SER A 75 7.44 -4.47 14.81
C SER A 75 8.84 -5.05 14.63
N ILE A 76 9.33 -5.72 15.68
CA ILE A 76 10.57 -6.48 15.68
C ILE A 76 10.19 -7.96 15.80
N ASP A 77 10.76 -8.80 14.94
CA ASP A 77 10.60 -10.26 14.97
C ASP A 77 9.14 -10.75 14.95
N GLY A 78 8.27 -9.99 14.26
CA GLY A 78 6.84 -10.29 14.19
C GLY A 78 6.09 -10.08 15.52
N GLY A 79 6.71 -9.42 16.49
CA GLY A 79 6.09 -9.03 17.75
C GLY A 79 4.99 -7.97 17.57
N ALA A 80 4.34 -7.61 18.68
CA ALA A 80 3.30 -6.59 18.69
C ALA A 80 3.83 -5.23 18.18
N TYR A 81 3.00 -4.51 17.44
CA TYR A 81 3.33 -3.18 16.95
C TYR A 81 3.52 -2.19 18.09
N THR A 82 4.67 -1.53 18.12
CA THR A 82 4.97 -0.43 19.04
C THR A 82 4.85 0.90 18.31
N LYS A 83 4.16 1.88 18.93
CA LYS A 83 3.98 3.21 18.37
C LYS A 83 5.09 4.16 18.82
N ALA A 84 5.85 4.71 17.89
CA ALA A 84 6.69 5.89 18.11
C ALA A 84 5.86 7.15 17.79
N THR A 85 5.70 8.03 18.76
CA THR A 85 4.82 9.21 18.64
C THR A 85 5.66 10.49 18.65
N ASN A 86 5.42 11.37 17.68
CA ASN A 86 6.03 12.69 17.57
C ASN A 86 7.57 12.64 17.65
N VAL A 87 8.18 11.71 16.91
CA VAL A 87 9.62 11.45 16.92
C VAL A 87 10.31 11.96 15.64
N SER A 88 11.59 12.30 15.75
CA SER A 88 12.48 12.71 14.65
C SER A 88 13.95 12.38 14.99
N GLY A 89 14.87 12.54 14.04
CA GLY A 89 16.28 12.23 14.22
C GLY A 89 16.54 10.72 14.26
N THR A 90 17.45 10.28 15.12
CA THR A 90 17.71 8.83 15.31
C THR A 90 16.82 8.29 16.42
N VAL A 91 15.84 7.46 16.03
CA VAL A 91 14.84 6.88 16.92
C VAL A 91 15.25 5.44 17.26
N ASN A 92 15.62 5.19 18.51
CA ASN A 92 15.97 3.83 18.97
C ASN A 92 14.71 2.93 19.01
N LEU A 93 14.71 1.85 18.23
CA LEU A 93 13.59 0.89 18.15
C LEU A 93 13.81 -0.32 19.07
N THR A 94 15.00 -0.47 19.64
CA THR A 94 15.39 -1.55 20.55
C THR A 94 15.97 -0.94 21.83
N PRO A 95 15.15 -0.28 22.67
CA PRO A 95 15.62 0.33 23.92
C PRO A 95 16.18 -0.72 24.90
N VAL A 96 15.67 -1.95 24.81
CA VAL A 96 16.30 -3.15 25.38
C VAL A 96 16.98 -3.88 24.23
N ARG A 97 18.26 -4.23 24.41
CA ARG A 97 19.02 -4.98 23.40
C ARG A 97 18.40 -6.35 23.18
N LEU A 98 18.37 -6.76 21.91
CA LEU A 98 17.98 -8.09 21.49
C LEU A 98 19.12 -9.09 21.75
N ALA A 99 18.80 -10.38 21.66
CA ALA A 99 19.84 -11.41 21.60
C ALA A 99 20.73 -11.20 20.35
N VAL A 100 21.98 -11.65 20.39
CA VAL A 100 22.82 -11.60 19.19
C VAL A 100 22.23 -12.54 18.12
N GLY A 101 21.89 -12.00 16.96
CA GLY A 101 21.36 -12.85 15.89
C GLY A 101 20.87 -12.09 14.67
N GLN A 102 19.97 -12.75 13.94
CA GLN A 102 19.19 -12.17 12.86
C GLN A 102 17.81 -11.79 13.37
N HIS A 103 17.38 -10.60 13.02
CA HIS A 103 16.10 -10.03 13.39
C HIS A 103 15.39 -9.49 12.16
N SER A 104 14.08 -9.30 12.26
CA SER A 104 13.27 -8.62 11.26
C SER A 104 12.69 -7.32 11.82
N LEU A 105 12.60 -6.31 10.97
CA LEU A 105 11.98 -5.03 11.26
C LEU A 105 10.90 -4.76 10.22
N LEU A 106 9.73 -4.32 10.66
CA LEU A 106 8.69 -3.71 9.84
C LEU A 106 8.40 -2.31 10.40
N VAL A 107 8.30 -1.29 9.55
CA VAL A 107 7.90 0.07 9.93
C VAL A 107 6.79 0.58 9.02
N SER A 108 5.71 1.09 9.61
CA SER A 108 4.61 1.73 8.88
C SER A 108 4.30 3.11 9.47
N TYR A 109 4.15 4.09 8.59
CA TYR A 109 3.93 5.48 8.99
C TYR A 109 2.45 5.78 9.22
N ARG A 110 2.19 6.73 10.13
CA ARG A 110 0.85 7.27 10.33
C ARG A 110 0.38 8.09 9.15
N ILE A 111 -0.86 7.81 8.74
CA ILE A 111 -1.59 8.59 7.76
C ILE A 111 -2.90 9.03 8.41
N VAL A 112 -3.05 10.33 8.61
CA VAL A 112 -4.28 10.93 9.15
C VAL A 112 -5.22 11.21 8.01
N ALA A 113 -6.30 10.44 7.95
CA ALA A 113 -7.38 10.67 7.00
C ALA A 113 -6.90 10.73 5.53
N GLY A 114 -5.87 9.95 5.20
CA GLY A 114 -5.20 9.95 3.89
C GLY A 114 -4.24 11.12 3.64
N SER A 115 -3.93 11.94 4.64
CA SER A 115 -2.86 12.96 4.64
C SER A 115 -1.81 12.67 5.72
N TYR A 116 -0.55 13.00 5.47
CA TYR A 116 0.50 12.91 6.50
C TYR A 116 0.42 14.14 7.42
N THR A 117 0.11 13.94 8.69
CA THR A 117 0.39 14.97 9.70
C THR A 117 1.83 14.80 10.17
N GLY A 118 2.73 15.60 9.62
CA GLY A 118 4.16 15.57 9.93
C GLY A 118 5.01 15.25 8.71
N ASP A 119 6.29 14.94 8.96
CA ASP A 119 7.28 14.67 7.91
C ASP A 119 7.64 13.18 7.88
N ALA A 120 7.05 12.42 6.97
CA ALA A 120 7.22 10.95 6.87
C ALA A 120 8.40 10.50 5.99
N VAL A 121 9.42 11.33 5.80
CA VAL A 121 10.64 10.93 5.05
C VAL A 121 11.49 9.96 5.87
N PHE A 122 11.56 8.72 5.41
CA PHE A 122 12.52 7.73 5.90
C PHE A 122 13.94 8.07 5.42
N GLN A 123 14.91 8.12 6.33
CA GLN A 123 16.31 8.44 6.02
C GLN A 123 17.28 7.27 6.28
N GLY A 124 16.75 6.08 6.54
CA GLY A 124 17.56 4.89 6.72
C GLY A 124 17.55 4.34 8.15
N LEU A 125 18.47 3.42 8.41
CA LEU A 125 18.65 2.72 9.67
C LEU A 125 20.08 2.94 10.19
N THR A 126 20.21 2.84 11.51
CA THR A 126 21.50 2.71 12.20
C THR A 126 21.52 1.36 12.89
N LEU A 127 22.59 0.60 12.65
CA LEU A 127 22.81 -0.73 13.21
C LEU A 127 24.04 -0.73 14.13
N ASP A 128 24.23 -1.81 14.89
CA ASP A 128 25.46 -2.06 15.63
C ASP A 128 26.70 -2.06 14.72
N ALA A 129 27.88 -1.77 15.28
CA ALA A 129 29.13 -1.85 14.53
C ALA A 129 29.35 -3.28 13.98
N GLY A 130 29.57 -3.39 12.67
CA GLY A 130 29.74 -4.68 11.98
C GLY A 130 28.46 -5.44 11.67
N ALA A 131 27.29 -4.93 12.08
CA ALA A 131 26.01 -5.47 11.66
C ALA A 131 25.67 -5.08 10.22
N ASN A 132 24.78 -5.85 9.59
CA ASN A 132 24.35 -5.63 8.21
C ASN A 132 22.84 -5.89 8.08
N THR A 133 22.25 -5.41 6.99
CA THR A 133 20.90 -5.77 6.57
C THR A 133 20.94 -7.05 5.73
N TYR A 134 19.81 -7.74 5.66
CA TYR A 134 19.58 -8.86 4.76
C TYR A 134 18.12 -8.85 4.28
N LYS A 135 17.90 -9.46 3.12
CA LYS A 135 16.58 -9.53 2.51
C LYS A 135 15.68 -10.51 3.23
N LEU A 136 14.49 -10.07 3.64
CA LEU A 136 13.46 -10.96 4.19
C LEU A 136 12.84 -11.81 3.07
N PRO A 137 12.34 -13.03 3.37
CA PRO A 137 11.61 -13.84 2.40
C PRO A 137 10.40 -13.07 1.84
N LYS A 138 10.39 -12.80 0.54
CA LYS A 138 9.29 -12.07 -0.12
C LYS A 138 8.06 -12.97 -0.31
N PRO A 139 6.87 -12.54 0.11
CA PRO A 139 5.65 -13.24 -0.24
C PRO A 139 5.48 -13.32 -1.76
N ALA A 140 5.15 -14.50 -2.28
CA ALA A 140 5.05 -14.73 -3.72
C ALA A 140 3.89 -13.97 -4.38
N LYS A 141 2.90 -13.54 -3.59
CA LYS A 141 1.67 -12.88 -4.05
C LYS A 141 1.38 -11.70 -3.14
N GLY A 142 0.75 -10.66 -3.70
CA GLY A 142 0.32 -9.49 -2.95
C GLY A 142 -1.14 -9.10 -3.21
N VAL A 143 -1.72 -8.36 -2.28
CA VAL A 143 -3.10 -7.87 -2.34
C VAL A 143 -3.12 -6.34 -2.21
N GLU A 144 -3.76 -5.67 -3.16
CA GLU A 144 -3.98 -4.22 -3.09
C GLU A 144 -5.44 -3.94 -2.71
N PHE A 145 -5.67 -3.19 -1.64
CA PHE A 145 -7.00 -2.80 -1.20
C PHE A 145 -7.26 -1.34 -1.57
N VAL A 146 -8.33 -1.08 -2.30
CA VAL A 146 -8.70 0.25 -2.79
C VAL A 146 -9.96 0.70 -2.08
N GLY A 147 -9.98 1.89 -1.47
CA GLY A 147 -11.18 2.35 -0.78
C GLY A 147 -11.12 3.67 -0.05
N ASP A 148 -12.12 3.92 0.79
CA ASP A 148 -12.25 5.16 1.53
C ASP A 148 -11.70 5.05 2.97
N SER A 149 -12.31 5.78 3.91
CA SER A 149 -11.95 5.82 5.33
C SER A 149 -12.01 4.44 5.98
N ILE A 150 -12.93 3.58 5.54
CA ILE A 150 -13.04 2.22 6.07
C ILE A 150 -11.79 1.41 5.72
N THR A 151 -11.35 1.46 4.46
CA THR A 151 -10.15 0.77 4.01
C THR A 151 -8.88 1.35 4.62
N ALA A 152 -8.85 2.67 4.86
CA ALA A 152 -7.73 3.36 5.51
C ALA A 152 -7.66 3.12 7.05
N GLY A 153 -8.67 2.51 7.65
CA GLY A 153 -8.74 2.28 9.11
C GLY A 153 -9.08 3.51 9.93
N TYR A 154 -9.79 4.49 9.38
CA TYR A 154 -10.26 5.64 10.16
C TYR A 154 -11.07 5.17 11.37
N THR A 155 -10.80 5.76 12.55
CA THR A 155 -11.29 5.39 13.90
C THR A 155 -10.75 4.09 14.51
N ALA A 156 -10.04 3.25 13.77
CA ALA A 156 -9.37 2.07 14.33
C ALA A 156 -8.17 2.47 15.19
N THR A 157 -7.86 1.67 16.23
CA THR A 157 -6.87 2.04 17.27
C THR A 157 -5.49 2.36 16.68
N ASN A 158 -5.03 1.53 15.74
CA ASN A 158 -3.76 1.72 15.03
C ASN A 158 -3.98 2.10 13.55
N MET A 159 -5.10 2.74 13.24
CA MET A 159 -5.47 3.14 11.87
C MET A 159 -5.35 1.96 10.89
N ALA A 160 -4.54 2.10 9.84
CA ALA A 160 -4.32 1.09 8.80
C ALA A 160 -3.92 -0.28 9.35
N LEU A 161 -3.16 -0.35 10.46
CA LEU A 161 -2.67 -1.61 11.04
C LEU A 161 -3.77 -2.41 11.76
N SER A 162 -4.81 -1.72 12.23
CA SER A 162 -6.00 -2.36 12.81
C SER A 162 -7.09 -2.60 11.77
N ALA A 163 -6.90 -2.15 10.53
CA ALA A 163 -7.92 -2.21 9.49
C ALA A 163 -7.99 -3.60 8.85
N TYR A 164 -9.18 -3.93 8.32
CA TYR A 164 -9.43 -5.21 7.67
C TYR A 164 -8.40 -5.57 6.57
N PRO A 165 -7.86 -4.64 5.76
CA PRO A 165 -6.84 -4.97 4.76
C PRO A 165 -5.56 -5.51 5.36
N TRP A 166 -5.09 -4.89 6.45
CA TRP A 166 -3.87 -5.27 7.15
C TRP A 166 -4.04 -6.61 7.85
N ILE A 167 -5.16 -6.79 8.55
CA ILE A 167 -5.49 -8.07 9.20
C ILE A 167 -5.48 -9.22 8.18
N ILE A 168 -6.09 -9.04 7.01
CA ILE A 168 -6.11 -10.07 5.96
C ILE A 168 -4.71 -10.34 5.42
N GLY A 169 -3.94 -9.29 5.13
CA GLY A 169 -2.59 -9.40 4.58
C GLY A 169 -1.64 -10.17 5.50
N GLU A 170 -1.63 -9.80 6.77
CA GLU A 170 -0.82 -10.45 7.81
C GLU A 170 -1.27 -11.90 8.06
N ASN A 171 -2.57 -12.16 8.19
CA ASN A 171 -3.10 -13.50 8.39
C ASN A 171 -2.76 -14.47 7.25
N LEU A 172 -2.67 -13.97 6.02
CA LEU A 172 -2.34 -14.75 4.84
C LEU A 172 -0.82 -14.80 4.56
N GLY A 173 -0.01 -14.03 5.29
CA GLY A 173 1.44 -13.92 5.05
C GLY A 173 1.78 -13.36 3.67
N VAL A 174 0.95 -12.45 3.13
CA VAL A 174 1.11 -11.85 1.79
C VAL A 174 1.50 -10.38 1.87
N SER A 175 2.22 -9.90 0.85
CA SER A 175 2.44 -8.46 0.69
C SER A 175 1.08 -7.78 0.53
N HIS A 176 0.89 -6.64 1.18
CA HIS A 176 -0.40 -5.95 1.12
C HIS A 176 -0.23 -4.45 1.21
N THR A 177 -1.17 -3.69 0.68
CA THR A 177 -1.16 -2.23 0.73
C THR A 177 -2.58 -1.69 0.55
N GLN A 178 -2.82 -0.47 1.02
CA GLN A 178 -4.13 0.18 0.94
C GLN A 178 -4.02 1.46 0.11
N ILE A 179 -4.59 1.48 -1.09
CA ILE A 179 -4.78 2.71 -1.87
C ILE A 179 -6.08 3.34 -1.41
N ALA A 180 -6.01 3.97 -0.23
CA ALA A 180 -7.18 4.47 0.47
C ALA A 180 -6.99 5.86 1.06
N LEU A 181 -8.06 6.64 1.03
CA LEU A 181 -8.13 8.03 1.50
C LEU A 181 -9.45 8.23 2.26
N SER A 182 -9.37 8.75 3.49
CA SER A 182 -10.58 9.01 4.25
C SER A 182 -11.41 10.14 3.64
N GLY A 183 -12.73 9.95 3.60
CA GLY A 183 -13.63 10.88 2.93
C GLY A 183 -13.53 10.88 1.40
N ALA A 184 -12.74 9.98 0.80
CA ALA A 184 -12.70 9.86 -0.65
C ALA A 184 -14.04 9.34 -1.20
N CYS A 185 -14.43 9.92 -2.33
CA CYS A 185 -15.49 9.38 -3.17
C CYS A 185 -14.86 8.46 -4.22
N LEU A 186 -15.69 7.68 -4.89
CA LEU A 186 -15.29 7.02 -6.13
C LEU A 186 -14.95 8.07 -7.20
N ARG A 187 -15.84 9.04 -7.38
CA ARG A 187 -15.72 10.13 -8.37
C ARG A 187 -15.26 11.44 -7.75
N GLU A 188 -14.42 12.17 -8.47
CA GLU A 188 -13.97 13.48 -8.02
C GLU A 188 -15.07 14.52 -8.20
N LEU A 189 -15.32 15.29 -7.14
CA LEU A 189 -16.27 16.39 -7.12
C LEU A 189 -15.59 17.64 -6.56
N THR A 190 -15.67 18.75 -7.28
CA THR A 190 -15.27 20.05 -6.72
C THR A 190 -16.19 20.46 -5.58
N ALA A 191 -15.77 21.45 -4.78
CA ALA A 191 -16.62 22.00 -3.71
C ALA A 191 -17.97 22.52 -4.24
N ALA A 192 -18.00 23.08 -5.46
CA ALA A 192 -19.23 23.58 -6.09
C ALA A 192 -20.15 22.47 -6.63
N GLN A 193 -19.59 21.31 -7.02
CA GLN A 193 -20.37 20.16 -7.48
C GLN A 193 -20.94 19.33 -6.32
N SER A 194 -20.23 19.34 -5.19
CA SER A 194 -20.59 18.60 -3.98
C SER A 194 -21.73 19.27 -3.23
N THR A 195 -22.76 18.50 -2.88
CA THR A 195 -23.88 18.99 -2.04
C THR A 195 -23.46 19.39 -0.62
N ARG A 196 -22.24 19.03 -0.21
CA ARG A 196 -21.66 19.41 1.09
C ARG A 196 -20.85 20.71 1.04
N GLY A 197 -20.68 21.33 -0.13
CA GLY A 197 -19.82 22.51 -0.28
C GLY A 197 -18.32 22.23 -0.06
N ILE A 198 -17.92 20.96 0.00
CA ILE A 198 -16.54 20.50 0.24
C ILE A 198 -16.17 19.53 -0.88
N ARG A 199 -14.96 19.69 -1.43
CA ARG A 199 -14.40 18.82 -2.46
C ARG A 199 -14.41 17.36 -1.98
N CYS A 200 -14.85 16.45 -2.84
CA CYS A 200 -14.66 15.02 -2.63
C CYS A 200 -13.54 14.53 -3.56
N TYR A 201 -12.46 14.02 -2.99
CA TYR A 201 -11.37 13.44 -3.78
C TYR A 201 -11.84 12.12 -4.40
N GLY A 202 -11.71 11.98 -5.72
CA GLY A 202 -12.14 10.78 -6.46
C GLY A 202 -11.01 9.78 -6.60
N LEU A 203 -11.20 8.56 -6.08
CA LEU A 203 -10.20 7.50 -6.26
C LEU A 203 -10.01 7.08 -7.71
N GLU A 204 -11.00 7.22 -8.59
CA GLU A 204 -10.83 6.89 -10.01
C GLU A 204 -9.70 7.69 -10.67
N ASN A 205 -9.48 8.94 -10.24
CA ASN A 205 -8.42 9.80 -10.75
C ASN A 205 -7.06 9.56 -10.08
N ARG A 206 -7.06 8.94 -8.90
CA ARG A 206 -5.87 8.81 -8.05
C ARG A 206 -5.35 7.39 -7.92
N TYR A 207 -6.12 6.40 -8.35
CA TYR A 207 -5.68 5.02 -8.40
C TYR A 207 -4.41 4.83 -9.25
N THR A 208 -4.16 5.68 -10.23
CA THR A 208 -2.93 5.63 -11.05
C THR A 208 -1.77 6.45 -10.49
N LYS A 209 -1.95 7.10 -9.34
CA LYS A 209 -1.00 8.06 -8.77
C LYS A 209 -0.18 7.47 -7.64
N THR A 210 1.01 8.01 -7.46
CA THR A 210 1.89 7.64 -6.35
C THR A 210 1.27 8.06 -5.02
N GLY A 211 0.58 9.20 -4.95
CA GLY A 211 -0.17 9.70 -3.79
C GLY A 211 -1.45 10.44 -4.18
N PHE A 212 -2.23 10.88 -3.19
CA PHE A 212 -3.54 11.49 -3.41
C PHE A 212 -3.50 12.98 -3.77
N GLN A 213 -2.43 13.69 -3.41
CA GLN A 213 -2.27 15.12 -3.60
C GLN A 213 -2.37 15.53 -5.08
N ASP A 214 -2.81 16.76 -5.34
CA ASP A 214 -2.82 17.31 -6.69
C ASP A 214 -1.39 17.40 -7.24
N GLY A 215 -1.22 17.03 -8.52
CA GLY A 215 0.10 16.95 -9.15
C GLY A 215 0.96 15.76 -8.71
N ALA A 216 0.43 14.82 -7.92
CA ALA A 216 1.15 13.57 -7.61
C ALA A 216 1.62 12.88 -8.91
N ALA A 217 2.87 12.40 -8.89
CA ALA A 217 3.44 11.66 -10.00
C ALA A 217 2.66 10.37 -10.27
N ASP A 218 2.61 9.94 -11.53
CA ASP A 218 2.04 8.64 -11.88
C ASP A 218 2.80 7.50 -11.17
N TRP A 219 2.05 6.53 -10.66
CA TRP A 219 2.62 5.34 -10.08
C TRP A 219 3.20 4.44 -11.17
N ASN A 220 4.43 3.97 -10.97
CA ASN A 220 5.01 2.95 -11.82
C ASN A 220 4.52 1.56 -11.40
N PHE A 221 3.49 1.07 -12.08
CA PHE A 221 2.94 -0.29 -11.90
C PHE A 221 3.90 -1.44 -12.26
N GLY A 222 5.09 -1.14 -12.80
CA GLY A 222 6.18 -2.11 -12.93
C GLY A 222 6.91 -2.41 -11.61
N ARG A 223 6.71 -1.61 -10.55
CA ARG A 223 7.34 -1.83 -9.24
C ARG A 223 6.76 -3.04 -8.49
N TYR A 224 5.45 -3.23 -8.58
CA TYR A 224 4.78 -4.45 -8.14
C TYR A 224 3.47 -4.64 -8.90
N GLN A 225 3.02 -5.90 -8.99
CA GLN A 225 1.75 -6.28 -9.57
C GLN A 225 1.00 -7.13 -8.53
N PRO A 226 -0.10 -6.63 -7.94
CA PRO A 226 -0.89 -7.42 -7.00
C PRO A 226 -1.53 -8.60 -7.72
N ALA A 227 -1.60 -9.73 -7.04
CA ALA A 227 -2.35 -10.89 -7.51
C ALA A 227 -3.86 -10.68 -7.35
N VAL A 228 -4.27 -9.91 -6.34
CA VAL A 228 -5.66 -9.57 -6.05
C VAL A 228 -5.79 -8.08 -5.79
N VAL A 229 -6.81 -7.45 -6.36
CA VAL A 229 -7.23 -6.09 -6.04
C VAL A 229 -8.63 -6.15 -5.43
N VAL A 230 -8.80 -5.62 -4.22
CA VAL A 230 -10.10 -5.54 -3.55
C VAL A 230 -10.58 -4.10 -3.59
N VAL A 231 -11.75 -3.84 -4.15
CA VAL A 231 -12.31 -2.49 -4.29
C VAL A 231 -13.51 -2.32 -3.35
N ASN A 232 -13.37 -1.43 -2.36
CA ASN A 232 -14.37 -1.07 -1.37
C ASN A 232 -14.45 0.46 -1.26
N ILE A 233 -15.07 1.09 -2.26
CA ILE A 233 -15.20 2.54 -2.39
C ILE A 233 -16.67 2.88 -2.67
N GLY A 234 -17.14 3.98 -2.12
CA GLY A 234 -18.49 4.50 -2.41
C GLY A 234 -19.25 5.06 -1.21
N THR A 235 -18.71 4.93 0.00
CA THR A 235 -19.41 5.29 1.25
C THR A 235 -19.78 6.77 1.28
N ASN A 236 -18.95 7.63 0.71
CA ASN A 236 -19.10 9.08 0.76
C ASN A 236 -19.95 9.64 -0.38
N ASP A 237 -20.02 8.95 -1.52
CA ASP A 237 -20.60 9.45 -2.77
C ASP A 237 -22.05 9.95 -2.62
N SER A 238 -22.90 9.22 -1.89
CA SER A 238 -24.30 9.63 -1.67
C SER A 238 -24.39 10.91 -0.83
N GLY A 239 -23.51 11.03 0.17
CA GLY A 239 -23.41 12.22 1.00
C GLY A 239 -22.94 13.46 0.25
N HIS A 240 -22.30 13.29 -0.90
CA HIS A 240 -21.82 14.37 -1.78
C HIS A 240 -22.73 14.63 -2.99
N GLY A 241 -23.86 13.92 -3.11
CA GLY A 241 -24.85 14.13 -4.18
C GLY A 241 -24.56 13.41 -5.49
N VAL A 242 -23.69 12.39 -5.48
CA VAL A 242 -23.51 11.51 -6.64
C VAL A 242 -24.81 10.72 -6.87
N ASN A 243 -25.27 10.67 -8.12
CA ASN A 243 -26.43 9.86 -8.51
C ASN A 243 -26.01 8.45 -8.97
N SER A 244 -26.98 7.54 -9.07
CA SER A 244 -26.77 6.14 -9.46
C SER A 244 -26.06 5.96 -10.81
N ALA A 245 -26.42 6.76 -11.82
CA ALA A 245 -25.83 6.66 -13.16
C ALA A 245 -24.35 7.09 -13.17
N ASP A 246 -24.05 8.19 -12.49
CA ASP A 246 -22.67 8.67 -12.32
C ASP A 246 -21.83 7.70 -11.49
N PHE A 247 -22.39 7.13 -10.43
CA PHE A 247 -21.71 6.13 -9.62
C PHE A 247 -21.37 4.89 -10.44
N ARG A 248 -22.35 4.29 -11.15
CA ARG A 248 -22.12 3.11 -12.00
C ARG A 248 -21.07 3.39 -13.07
N THR A 249 -21.12 4.57 -13.70
CA THR A 249 -20.15 4.97 -14.71
C THR A 249 -18.74 5.04 -14.13
N GLY A 250 -18.58 5.75 -13.00
CA GLY A 250 -17.30 5.83 -12.30
C GLY A 250 -16.78 4.47 -11.83
N TYR A 251 -17.67 3.58 -11.38
CA TYR A 251 -17.26 2.29 -10.82
C TYR A 251 -16.80 1.36 -11.94
N THR A 252 -17.55 1.30 -13.06
CA THR A 252 -17.12 0.57 -14.26
C THR A 252 -15.79 1.11 -14.79
N ASN A 253 -15.60 2.44 -14.77
CA ASN A 253 -14.34 3.06 -15.17
C ASN A 253 -13.18 2.69 -14.24
N LEU A 254 -13.37 2.72 -12.92
CA LEU A 254 -12.35 2.29 -11.97
C LEU A 254 -11.96 0.82 -12.19
N LEU A 255 -12.93 -0.09 -12.36
CA LEU A 255 -12.64 -1.50 -12.63
C LEU A 255 -11.83 -1.69 -13.92
N ARG A 256 -12.14 -0.90 -14.96
CA ARG A 256 -11.37 -0.88 -16.21
C ARG A 256 -9.94 -0.42 -15.98
N ILE A 257 -9.73 0.69 -15.26
CA ILE A 257 -8.39 1.21 -14.94
C ILE A 257 -7.60 0.17 -14.13
N VAL A 258 -8.21 -0.47 -13.12
CA VAL A 258 -7.58 -1.53 -12.32
C VAL A 258 -7.14 -2.68 -13.21
N ARG A 259 -7.98 -3.14 -14.14
CA ARG A 259 -7.62 -4.20 -15.11
C ARG A 259 -6.47 -3.77 -16.03
N GLU A 260 -6.54 -2.56 -16.59
CA GLU A 260 -5.50 -2.04 -17.49
C GLU A 260 -4.13 -1.96 -16.81
N LYS A 261 -4.10 -1.58 -15.52
CA LYS A 261 -2.86 -1.46 -14.75
C LYS A 261 -2.39 -2.78 -14.13
N ASN A 262 -3.30 -3.72 -13.92
CA ASN A 262 -3.02 -5.01 -13.31
C ASN A 262 -3.64 -6.14 -14.14
N PRO A 263 -3.09 -6.44 -15.34
CA PRO A 263 -3.74 -7.30 -16.32
C PRO A 263 -4.02 -8.71 -15.81
N ASN A 264 -3.19 -9.21 -14.88
CA ASN A 264 -3.30 -10.57 -14.35
C ASN A 264 -4.10 -10.67 -13.05
N ALA A 265 -4.35 -9.56 -12.36
CA ALA A 265 -4.96 -9.56 -11.04
C ALA A 265 -6.39 -10.08 -11.05
N ARG A 266 -6.82 -10.74 -9.97
CA ARG A 266 -8.27 -10.90 -9.72
C ARG A 266 -8.80 -9.65 -9.03
N ILE A 267 -9.93 -9.16 -9.51
CA ILE A 267 -10.58 -7.96 -8.97
C ILE A 267 -11.80 -8.39 -8.17
N LEU A 268 -11.78 -8.14 -6.87
CA LEU A 268 -12.91 -8.35 -5.97
C LEU A 268 -13.61 -7.01 -5.75
N ALA A 269 -14.72 -6.78 -6.45
CA ALA A 269 -15.56 -5.60 -6.28
C ALA A 269 -16.52 -5.85 -5.12
N LEU A 270 -16.21 -5.27 -3.96
CA LEU A 270 -16.96 -5.49 -2.74
C LEU A 270 -18.21 -4.60 -2.72
N ARG A 271 -19.35 -5.21 -2.42
CA ARG A 271 -20.51 -4.44 -1.94
C ARG A 271 -20.08 -3.70 -0.68
N ILE A 272 -20.08 -2.38 -0.68
CA ILE A 272 -19.67 -1.62 0.51
C ILE A 272 -20.47 -2.09 1.73
N PHE A 273 -19.85 -2.11 2.92
CA PHE A 273 -20.43 -2.81 4.08
C PHE A 273 -21.82 -2.27 4.48
N LYS A 274 -22.02 -0.95 4.40
CA LYS A 274 -23.31 -0.30 4.67
C LYS A 274 -24.37 -0.57 3.60
N GLY A 275 -23.98 -1.14 2.46
CA GLY A 275 -24.88 -1.66 1.45
C GLY A 275 -25.36 -0.71 0.37
N SER A 276 -24.98 0.58 0.42
CA SER A 276 -25.24 1.50 -0.68
C SER A 276 -24.61 0.98 -1.98
N TRP A 277 -25.15 1.40 -3.12
CA TRP A 277 -24.61 1.10 -4.44
C TRP A 277 -24.52 -0.39 -4.82
N ALA A 278 -25.19 -1.28 -4.10
CA ALA A 278 -25.07 -2.72 -4.31
C ALA A 278 -25.45 -3.13 -5.75
N ALA A 279 -26.52 -2.54 -6.30
CA ALA A 279 -26.98 -2.82 -7.65
C ALA A 279 -26.00 -2.27 -8.70
N GLU A 280 -25.51 -1.06 -8.50
CA GLU A 280 -24.57 -0.36 -9.38
C GLU A 280 -23.24 -1.09 -9.44
N THR A 281 -22.66 -1.45 -8.28
CA THR A 281 -21.42 -2.22 -8.21
C THR A 281 -21.58 -3.59 -8.86
N ARG A 282 -22.69 -4.30 -8.59
CA ARG A 282 -22.96 -5.61 -9.20
C ARG A 282 -23.09 -5.50 -10.71
N GLN A 283 -23.83 -4.50 -11.19
CA GLN A 283 -24.02 -4.29 -12.61
C GLN A 283 -22.72 -3.89 -13.31
N SER A 284 -21.89 -3.04 -12.70
CA SER A 284 -20.55 -2.73 -13.22
C SER A 284 -19.68 -3.98 -13.38
N VAL A 285 -19.73 -4.92 -12.44
CA VAL A 285 -19.04 -6.22 -12.58
C VAL A 285 -19.59 -7.01 -13.76
N LEU A 286 -20.91 -7.13 -13.89
CA LEU A 286 -21.54 -7.84 -15.01
C LEU A 286 -21.18 -7.22 -16.36
N ASP A 287 -21.15 -5.89 -16.45
CA ASP A 287 -20.77 -5.16 -17.66
C ASP A 287 -19.31 -5.46 -18.05
N ARG A 288 -18.39 -5.52 -17.06
CA ARG A 288 -16.99 -5.89 -17.29
C ARG A 288 -16.83 -7.34 -17.73
N GLN A 289 -17.59 -8.27 -17.13
CA GLN A 289 -17.60 -9.68 -17.51
C GLN A 289 -18.15 -9.88 -18.94
N ALA A 290 -19.23 -9.19 -19.29
CA ALA A 290 -19.79 -9.19 -20.64
C ALA A 290 -18.81 -8.62 -21.68
N ALA A 291 -17.94 -7.68 -21.26
CA ALA A 291 -16.83 -7.17 -22.07
C ALA A 291 -15.58 -8.07 -22.08
N GLY A 292 -15.66 -9.29 -21.53
CA GLY A 292 -14.60 -10.31 -21.59
C GLY A 292 -13.67 -10.37 -20.38
N ASP A 293 -13.85 -9.54 -19.35
CA ASP A 293 -13.05 -9.62 -18.13
C ASP A 293 -13.57 -10.73 -17.20
N THR A 294 -13.01 -11.93 -17.33
CA THR A 294 -13.42 -13.10 -16.54
C THR A 294 -12.81 -13.13 -15.13
N LYS A 295 -11.94 -12.17 -14.79
CA LYS A 295 -11.21 -12.10 -13.52
C LYS A 295 -11.70 -10.97 -12.62
N VAL A 296 -12.93 -10.49 -12.82
CA VAL A 296 -13.61 -9.57 -11.90
C VAL A 296 -14.81 -10.28 -11.26
N THR A 297 -15.01 -10.10 -9.96
CA THR A 297 -16.04 -10.78 -9.18
C THR A 297 -16.68 -9.82 -8.20
N TYR A 298 -18.01 -9.86 -8.13
CA TYR A 298 -18.78 -9.15 -7.11
C TYR A 298 -18.75 -9.95 -5.82
N VAL A 299 -18.36 -9.31 -4.72
CA VAL A 299 -18.42 -9.90 -3.38
C VAL A 299 -19.62 -9.31 -2.66
N ASP A 300 -20.64 -10.14 -2.44
CA ASP A 300 -21.83 -9.76 -1.70
C ASP A 300 -21.55 -9.80 -0.19
N SER A 301 -21.53 -8.62 0.43
CA SER A 301 -21.32 -8.42 1.87
C SER A 301 -22.63 -8.32 2.65
N THR A 302 -23.76 -8.73 2.08
CA THR A 302 -25.07 -8.64 2.75
C THR A 302 -25.03 -9.37 4.09
N GLY A 303 -25.50 -8.68 5.14
CA GLY A 303 -25.50 -9.21 6.52
C GLY A 303 -24.15 -9.21 7.23
N TRP A 304 -23.09 -8.63 6.66
CA TRP A 304 -21.78 -8.58 7.33
C TRP A 304 -21.63 -7.40 8.29
N TRP A 305 -22.41 -6.33 8.08
CA TRP A 305 -22.34 -5.10 8.86
C TRP A 305 -23.40 -5.06 9.96
N ASP A 306 -22.94 -4.90 11.20
CA ASP A 306 -23.79 -4.52 12.33
C ASP A 306 -23.27 -3.21 12.94
N GLY A 307 -23.86 -2.11 12.52
CA GLY A 307 -23.44 -0.77 12.96
C GLY A 307 -23.57 -0.52 14.46
N ALA A 308 -24.39 -1.31 15.19
CA ALA A 308 -24.58 -1.12 16.63
C ALA A 308 -23.40 -1.64 17.45
N THR A 309 -22.77 -2.73 17.01
CA THR A 309 -21.63 -3.35 17.72
C THR A 309 -20.30 -3.07 17.05
N MET A 310 -20.30 -2.89 15.72
CA MET A 310 -19.09 -2.74 14.93
C MET A 310 -18.67 -1.28 14.73
N SER A 311 -19.44 -0.29 15.19
CA SER A 311 -19.13 1.12 14.96
C SER A 311 -19.42 1.99 16.18
N GLY A 312 -18.59 3.01 16.40
CA GLY A 312 -18.87 4.07 17.37
C GLY A 312 -19.66 5.24 16.79
N ASP A 313 -19.60 5.45 15.47
CA ASP A 313 -20.21 6.59 14.77
C ASP A 313 -21.24 6.16 13.69
N GLY A 314 -21.58 4.87 13.68
CA GLY A 314 -22.51 4.26 12.73
C GLY A 314 -21.96 4.11 11.29
N THR A 315 -20.69 4.43 11.05
CA THR A 315 -20.09 4.36 9.70
C THR A 315 -18.75 3.65 9.68
N HIS A 316 -17.83 4.02 10.57
CA HIS A 316 -16.48 3.49 10.58
C HIS A 316 -16.39 2.28 11.50
N PRO A 317 -15.80 1.15 11.04
CA PRO A 317 -15.63 0.00 11.91
C PRO A 317 -14.66 0.34 13.06
N ASN A 318 -15.03 -0.02 14.28
CA ASN A 318 -14.07 -0.12 15.38
C ASN A 318 -13.18 -1.38 15.16
N ASP A 319 -12.21 -1.60 16.04
CA ASP A 319 -11.30 -2.75 15.92
C ASP A 319 -12.03 -4.11 15.88
N TYR A 320 -13.16 -4.25 16.60
CA TYR A 320 -13.99 -5.45 16.54
C TYR A 320 -14.65 -5.60 15.16
N GLY A 321 -15.25 -4.54 14.64
CA GLY A 321 -15.81 -4.50 13.29
C GLY A 321 -14.78 -4.88 12.23
N HIS A 322 -13.58 -4.30 12.28
CA HIS A 322 -12.50 -4.64 11.36
C HIS A 322 -12.12 -6.12 11.40
N ARG A 323 -12.03 -6.74 12.60
CA ARG A 323 -11.77 -8.19 12.72
C ARG A 323 -12.88 -9.04 12.12
N VAL A 324 -14.15 -8.71 12.37
CA VAL A 324 -15.28 -9.47 11.81
C VAL A 324 -15.30 -9.36 10.29
N LEU A 325 -15.15 -8.14 9.75
CA LEU A 325 -15.14 -7.89 8.31
C LEU A 325 -13.94 -8.57 7.64
N ALA A 326 -12.77 -8.56 8.27
CA ALA A 326 -11.60 -9.31 7.80
C ALA A 326 -11.89 -10.82 7.73
N GLY A 327 -12.47 -11.40 8.79
CA GLY A 327 -12.82 -12.83 8.82
C GLY A 327 -13.84 -13.23 7.74
N LYS A 328 -14.74 -12.33 7.35
CA LYS A 328 -15.71 -12.58 6.26
C LYS A 328 -15.10 -12.44 4.87
N LEU A 329 -14.18 -11.49 4.68
CA LEU A 329 -13.59 -11.20 3.37
C LEU A 329 -12.38 -12.10 3.05
N GLN A 330 -11.61 -12.51 4.06
CA GLN A 330 -10.38 -13.32 3.91
C GLN A 330 -10.58 -14.59 3.05
N PRO A 331 -11.69 -15.36 3.18
CA PRO A 331 -11.91 -16.53 2.32
C PRO A 331 -11.97 -16.19 0.82
N PHE A 332 -12.57 -15.05 0.45
CA PHE A 332 -12.63 -14.61 -0.95
C PHE A 332 -11.25 -14.21 -1.47
N VAL A 333 -10.47 -13.50 -0.64
CA VAL A 333 -9.10 -13.12 -0.98
C VAL A 333 -8.21 -14.36 -1.13
N SER A 334 -8.32 -15.32 -0.21
CA SER A 334 -7.59 -16.59 -0.26
C SER A 334 -7.92 -17.39 -1.52
N ALA A 335 -9.20 -17.55 -1.87
CA ALA A 335 -9.61 -18.23 -3.09
C ALA A 335 -9.10 -17.52 -4.36
N ALA A 336 -9.12 -16.18 -4.37
CA ALA A 336 -8.62 -15.40 -5.48
C ALA A 336 -7.09 -15.48 -5.62
N LEU A 337 -6.36 -15.61 -4.51
CA LEU A 337 -4.92 -15.85 -4.50
C LEU A 337 -4.55 -17.26 -4.97
N ALA A 338 -5.37 -18.27 -4.67
CA ALA A 338 -5.07 -19.67 -4.95
C ALA A 338 -5.28 -20.08 -6.42
N SER A 339 -6.14 -19.36 -7.13
CA SER A 339 -6.52 -19.66 -8.52
C SER A 339 -5.59 -19.02 -9.55
#